data_AF-A0A971B0X1-F1
#
_entry.id   AF-A0A971B0X1-F1
#
_cell.length_a   1.000
_cell.length_b   1.000
_cell.length_c   1.000
_cell.angle_alpha   90.00
_cell.angle_beta   90.00
_cell.angle_gamma   90.00
#
_symmetry.space_group_name_H-M   'P 1'
#
loop_
_entity.id
_entity.type
_entity.pdbx_description
1 polymer ?
#
loop_
_entity_poly.entity_id
_entity_poly.type
_entity_poly.pdbx_seq_one_letter_code
_entity_poly.pdbx_strand_id
1 'polypeptide(L)'
;MPYDPAQPVWYQWSFDEEFENLQRQSRLFMALDGFDWILKDALYAAESQRRGTILYLALRMYVKDHGRLPESLDALVERKYLARLPVIPVAREPFYFAPDGASEDLNRAIEERNANRANLSLFGADVSFLGQHDTSKPFLWYPARPAAQVDPGAVPGVFIDLDFVEEKETDLPGT
;
A
#
# COMPACT_ATOMS: atom_id res chain seq x y z
N MET A 1 -67.65 -3.59 8.54
CA MET A 1 -68.01 -2.92 7.27
C MET A 1 -67.84 -3.95 6.15
N PRO A 2 -68.90 -4.32 5.41
CA PRO A 2 -68.79 -5.23 4.28
C PRO A 2 -68.19 -4.51 3.05
N TYR A 3 -67.37 -5.22 2.27
CA TYR A 3 -66.66 -4.73 1.08
C TYR A 3 -67.64 -4.46 -0.08
N ASP A 4 -67.58 -3.25 -0.66
CA ASP A 4 -68.37 -2.82 -1.82
C ASP A 4 -67.47 -2.78 -3.07
N PRO A 5 -67.71 -3.62 -4.09
CA PRO A 5 -66.87 -3.73 -5.29
C PRO A 5 -67.07 -2.59 -6.33
N ALA A 6 -67.94 -1.62 -6.08
CA ALA A 6 -68.28 -0.57 -7.06
C ALA A 6 -67.45 0.73 -6.94
N GLN A 7 -66.55 0.85 -5.96
CA GLN A 7 -65.67 2.02 -5.83
C GLN A 7 -64.23 1.66 -6.26
N PRO A 8 -63.72 2.20 -7.38
CA PRO A 8 -62.30 2.07 -7.70
C PRO A 8 -61.49 2.85 -6.65
N VAL A 9 -60.76 2.11 -5.82
CA VAL A 9 -59.78 2.67 -4.90
C VAL A 9 -58.63 3.19 -5.74
N TRP A 10 -58.67 4.49 -6.07
CA TRP A 10 -57.47 5.19 -6.51
C TRP A 10 -56.50 5.20 -5.33
N TYR A 11 -55.55 4.26 -5.31
CA TYR A 11 -54.38 4.41 -4.46
C TYR A 11 -53.67 5.68 -4.96
N GLN A 12 -53.78 6.75 -4.19
CA GLN A 12 -52.91 7.91 -4.34
C GLN A 12 -51.55 7.46 -3.81
N TRP A 13 -50.74 6.86 -4.68
CA TRP A 13 -49.33 6.55 -4.39
C TRP A 13 -48.65 7.89 -4.13
N SER A 14 -48.22 8.13 -2.90
CA SER A 14 -47.31 9.22 -2.55
C SER A 14 -45.97 8.92 -3.23
N PHE A 15 -45.82 9.40 -4.47
CA PHE A 15 -44.57 9.32 -5.23
C PHE A 15 -43.37 9.80 -4.42
N ASP A 16 -43.59 10.69 -3.45
CA ASP A 16 -42.56 11.27 -2.59
C ASP A 16 -41.95 10.27 -1.59
N GLU A 17 -42.72 9.32 -1.02
CA GLU A 17 -42.19 8.38 -0.01
C GLU A 17 -41.37 7.24 -0.64
N GLU A 18 -41.78 6.74 -1.81
CA GLU A 18 -40.97 5.77 -2.55
C GLU A 18 -39.70 6.40 -3.13
N PHE A 19 -39.76 7.66 -3.56
CA PHE A 19 -38.58 8.37 -4.06
C PHE A 19 -37.58 8.70 -2.93
N GLU A 20 -38.05 9.06 -1.73
CA GLU A 20 -37.19 9.21 -0.56
C GLU A 20 -36.60 7.87 -0.08
N ASN A 21 -37.35 6.77 -0.17
CA ASN A 21 -36.86 5.43 0.15
C ASN A 21 -35.80 4.96 -0.87
N LEU A 22 -36.02 5.21 -2.16
CA LEU A 22 -35.03 5.00 -3.22
C LEU A 22 -33.78 5.88 -3.04
N GLN A 23 -33.93 7.14 -2.62
CA GLN A 23 -32.80 8.02 -2.30
C GLN A 23 -32.04 7.59 -1.04
N ARG A 24 -32.72 7.03 -0.03
CA ARG A 24 -32.06 6.42 1.15
C ARG A 24 -31.34 5.13 0.78
N GLN A 25 -31.95 4.28 -0.03
CA GLN A 25 -31.31 3.06 -0.53
C GLN A 25 -30.14 3.36 -1.46
N SER A 26 -30.22 4.41 -2.29
CA SER A 26 -29.10 4.86 -3.13
C SER A 26 -27.98 5.47 -2.30
N ARG A 27 -28.27 6.16 -1.19
CA ARG A 27 -27.25 6.61 -0.22
C ARG A 27 -26.57 5.45 0.50
N LEU A 28 -27.30 4.38 0.80
CA LEU A 28 -26.74 3.13 1.33
C LEU A 28 -25.87 2.40 0.29
N PHE A 29 -26.27 2.40 -0.99
CA PHE A 29 -25.45 1.87 -2.08
C PHE A 29 -24.16 2.70 -2.32
N MET A 30 -24.24 4.03 -2.27
CA MET A 30 -23.05 4.90 -2.34
C MET A 30 -22.15 4.77 -1.10
N ALA A 31 -22.72 4.48 0.08
CA ALA A 31 -21.93 4.17 1.27
C ALA A 31 -21.18 2.83 1.13
N LEU A 32 -21.74 1.85 0.42
CA LEU A 32 -21.10 0.56 0.15
C LEU A 32 -19.93 0.65 -0.84
N ASP A 33 -19.96 1.54 -1.84
CA ASP A 33 -18.78 1.84 -2.67
C ASP A 33 -17.62 2.38 -1.80
N GLY A 34 -17.98 3.15 -0.76
CA GLY A 34 -17.10 3.60 0.31
C GLY A 34 -16.46 2.46 1.12
N PHE A 35 -17.18 1.38 1.37
CA PHE A 35 -16.66 0.21 2.09
C PHE A 35 -15.93 -0.77 1.16
N ASP A 36 -16.32 -0.85 -0.10
CA ASP A 36 -15.69 -1.70 -1.10
C ASP A 36 -14.26 -1.24 -1.41
N TRP A 37 -14.00 0.08 -1.45
CA TRP A 37 -12.61 0.57 -1.56
C TRP A 37 -11.80 0.31 -0.29
N ILE A 38 -12.37 0.47 0.91
CA ILE A 38 -11.67 0.21 2.19
C ILE A 38 -11.31 -1.28 2.34
N LEU A 39 -12.21 -2.19 1.96
CA LEU A 39 -11.96 -3.63 1.99
C LEU A 39 -10.99 -4.08 0.90
N LYS A 40 -11.08 -3.50 -0.32
CA LYS A 40 -10.09 -3.70 -1.38
C LYS A 40 -8.72 -3.22 -0.95
N ASP A 41 -8.63 -2.11 -0.22
CA ASP A 41 -7.37 -1.56 0.30
C ASP A 41 -6.70 -2.53 1.28
N ALA A 42 -7.47 -3.12 2.21
CA ALA A 42 -6.94 -4.13 3.14
C ALA A 42 -6.45 -5.40 2.44
N LEU A 43 -7.20 -5.92 1.45
CA LEU A 43 -6.79 -7.09 0.67
C LEU A 43 -5.53 -6.80 -0.15
N TYR A 44 -5.47 -5.64 -0.80
CA TYR A 44 -4.32 -5.27 -1.59
C TYR A 44 -3.07 -4.98 -0.75
N ALA A 45 -3.24 -4.37 0.42
CA ALA A 45 -2.15 -4.18 1.37
C ALA A 45 -1.60 -5.54 1.84
N ALA A 46 -2.48 -6.48 2.22
CA ALA A 46 -2.09 -7.82 2.63
C ALA A 46 -1.39 -8.60 1.50
N GLU A 47 -1.90 -8.52 0.27
CA GLU A 47 -1.28 -9.18 -0.88
C GLU A 47 0.07 -8.53 -1.27
N SER A 48 0.19 -7.20 -1.14
CA SER A 48 1.46 -6.49 -1.33
C SER A 48 2.48 -6.92 -0.28
N GLN A 49 2.08 -7.01 0.98
CA GLN A 49 2.92 -7.49 2.07
C GLN A 49 3.37 -8.93 1.81
N ARG A 50 2.45 -9.85 1.48
CA ARG A 50 2.77 -11.25 1.16
C ARG A 50 3.80 -11.36 0.03
N ARG A 51 3.65 -10.57 -1.04
CA ARG A 51 4.59 -10.52 -2.17
C ARG A 51 5.93 -9.91 -1.79
N GLY A 52 5.92 -8.85 -0.97
CA GLY A 52 7.12 -8.25 -0.40
C GLY A 52 7.90 -9.25 0.46
N THR A 53 7.23 -10.06 1.28
CA THR A 53 7.87 -11.13 2.06
C THR A 53 8.54 -12.18 1.17
N ILE A 54 7.93 -12.56 0.06
CA ILE A 54 8.55 -13.49 -0.91
C ILE A 54 9.85 -12.89 -1.48
N LEU A 55 9.83 -11.60 -1.85
CA LEU A 55 11.03 -10.88 -2.31
C LEU A 55 12.10 -10.82 -1.22
N TYR A 56 11.73 -10.45 0.00
CA TYR A 56 12.64 -10.40 1.16
C TYR A 56 13.36 -11.75 1.36
N LEU A 57 12.61 -12.86 1.34
CA LEU A 57 13.19 -14.20 1.50
C LEU A 57 14.13 -14.56 0.35
N ALA A 58 13.76 -14.24 -0.90
CA ALA A 58 14.60 -14.48 -2.06
C ALA A 58 15.91 -13.65 -2.01
N LEU A 59 15.82 -12.37 -1.62
CA LEU A 59 16.99 -11.51 -1.41
C LEU A 59 17.88 -12.04 -0.28
N ARG A 60 17.30 -12.51 0.81
CA ARG A 60 18.06 -13.12 1.92
C ARG A 60 18.78 -14.38 1.49
N MET A 61 18.15 -15.24 0.68
CA MET A 61 18.81 -16.40 0.08
C MET A 61 19.94 -15.98 -0.86
N TYR A 62 19.71 -14.98 -1.70
CA TYR A 62 20.75 -14.43 -2.57
C TYR A 62 21.95 -13.91 -1.79
N VAL A 63 21.73 -13.11 -0.73
CA VAL A 63 22.81 -12.60 0.14
C VAL A 63 23.55 -13.75 0.81
N LYS A 64 22.85 -14.80 1.25
CA LYS A 64 23.49 -15.97 1.84
C LYS A 64 24.46 -16.66 0.88
N ASP A 65 24.11 -16.74 -0.40
CA ASP A 65 24.92 -17.45 -1.40
C ASP A 65 26.01 -16.56 -2.03
N HIS A 66 25.78 -15.24 -2.11
CA HIS A 66 26.64 -14.30 -2.82
C HIS A 66 27.36 -13.28 -1.92
N GLY A 67 27.02 -13.22 -0.63
CA GLY A 67 27.59 -12.31 0.35
C GLY A 67 27.22 -10.83 0.18
N ARG A 68 26.34 -10.49 -0.77
CA ARG A 68 25.86 -9.13 -1.04
C ARG A 68 24.48 -9.13 -1.67
N LEU A 69 23.77 -8.00 -1.58
CA LEU A 69 22.52 -7.80 -2.31
C LEU A 69 22.78 -7.77 -3.83
N PRO A 70 21.77 -8.13 -4.65
CA PRO A 70 21.87 -7.92 -6.09
C PRO A 70 21.73 -6.44 -6.43
N GLU A 71 22.28 -6.03 -7.57
CA GLU A 71 22.17 -4.67 -8.10
C GLU A 71 20.74 -4.37 -8.61
N SER A 72 19.98 -5.40 -8.98
CA SER A 72 18.57 -5.29 -9.39
C SER A 72 17.78 -6.53 -8.97
N LEU A 73 16.44 -6.39 -8.92
CA LEU A 73 15.57 -7.54 -8.62
C LEU A 73 15.60 -8.61 -9.71
N ASP A 74 15.87 -8.25 -10.98
CA ASP A 74 15.91 -9.20 -12.10
C ASP A 74 16.92 -10.33 -11.89
N ALA A 75 18.02 -10.06 -11.17
CA ALA A 75 19.01 -11.06 -10.79
C ALA A 75 18.40 -12.26 -10.01
N LEU A 76 17.31 -12.04 -9.25
CA LEU A 76 16.61 -13.12 -8.55
C LEU A 76 15.95 -14.10 -9.51
N VAL A 77 15.49 -13.64 -10.67
CA VAL A 77 14.90 -14.49 -11.72
C VAL A 77 16.01 -15.17 -12.52
N GLU A 78 17.02 -14.41 -12.94
CA GLU A 78 18.16 -14.93 -13.71
C GLU A 78 18.91 -16.06 -12.97
N ARG A 79 19.07 -15.90 -11.65
CA ARG A 79 19.71 -16.90 -10.78
C ARG A 79 18.74 -17.92 -10.21
N LYS A 80 17.47 -17.92 -10.64
CA LYS A 80 16.43 -18.90 -10.29
C LYS A 80 16.04 -18.96 -8.80
N TYR A 81 16.24 -17.87 -8.05
CA TYR A 81 15.63 -17.71 -6.72
C TYR A 81 14.12 -17.49 -6.83
N LEU A 82 13.67 -16.89 -7.94
CA LEU A 82 12.27 -16.70 -8.27
C LEU A 82 11.98 -17.15 -9.70
N ALA A 83 10.77 -17.65 -9.95
CA ALA A 83 10.31 -17.94 -11.31
C ALA A 83 9.95 -16.66 -12.09
N ARG A 84 9.51 -15.62 -11.38
CA ARG A 84 9.18 -14.29 -11.91
C ARG A 84 9.16 -13.26 -10.78
N LEU A 85 9.34 -11.99 -11.11
CA LEU A 85 9.18 -10.92 -10.14
C LEU A 85 7.69 -10.72 -9.78
N PRO A 86 7.35 -10.61 -8.48
CA PRO A 86 6.02 -10.22 -8.07
C PRO A 86 5.80 -8.73 -8.32
N VAL A 87 4.60 -8.39 -8.77
CA VAL A 87 4.15 -7.01 -8.96
C VAL A 87 3.28 -6.54 -7.80
N ILE A 88 3.28 -5.24 -7.54
CA ILE A 88 2.41 -4.60 -6.57
C ILE A 88 0.97 -4.62 -7.10
N PRO A 89 -0.01 -5.23 -6.40
CA PRO A 89 -1.39 -5.31 -6.87
C PRO A 89 -2.05 -3.98 -7.24
N VAL A 90 -1.82 -2.91 -6.45
CA VAL A 90 -2.48 -1.61 -6.62
C VAL A 90 -1.91 -0.78 -7.75
N ALA A 91 -0.60 -0.88 -8.01
CA ALA A 91 0.10 -0.10 -9.02
C ALA A 91 0.31 -0.91 -10.32
N ARG A 92 0.26 -2.23 -10.24
CA ARG A 92 0.64 -3.17 -11.31
C ARG A 92 2.08 -3.01 -11.79
N GLU A 93 2.92 -2.47 -10.94
CA GLU A 93 4.33 -2.18 -11.17
C GLU A 93 5.22 -3.04 -10.24
N PRO A 94 6.52 -3.21 -10.54
CA PRO A 94 7.46 -3.85 -9.62
C PRO A 94 7.60 -3.08 -8.29
N PHE A 95 8.09 -3.78 -7.27
CA PHE A 95 8.52 -3.14 -6.02
C PHE A 95 9.69 -2.19 -6.29
N TYR A 96 9.67 -1.03 -5.65
CA TYR A 96 10.85 -0.18 -5.61
C TYR A 96 11.91 -0.88 -4.75
N PHE A 97 13.15 -0.87 -5.22
CA PHE A 97 14.26 -1.53 -4.57
C PHE A 97 15.46 -0.61 -4.53
N ALA A 98 15.96 -0.36 -3.31
CA ALA A 98 17.15 0.42 -3.05
C ALA A 98 18.17 -0.48 -2.31
N PRO A 99 19.07 -1.18 -3.03
CA PRO A 99 20.04 -2.08 -2.43
C PRO A 99 21.10 -1.38 -1.58
N ASP A 100 21.33 -0.09 -1.82
CA ASP A 100 22.34 0.73 -1.14
C ASP A 100 21.69 1.84 -0.28
N GLY A 101 20.37 1.75 -0.06
CA GLY A 101 19.57 2.84 0.52
C GLY A 101 19.17 3.91 -0.48
N ALA A 102 18.43 4.91 0.00
CA ALA A 102 17.96 6.05 -0.77
C ALA A 102 19.12 7.02 -1.05
N SER A 103 19.09 7.64 -2.23
CA SER A 103 19.94 8.81 -2.50
C SER A 103 19.57 9.97 -1.56
N GLU A 104 20.48 10.92 -1.37
CA GLU A 104 20.21 12.13 -0.56
C GLU A 104 18.97 12.89 -1.04
N ASP A 105 18.80 13.02 -2.36
CA ASP A 105 17.65 13.69 -2.95
C ASP A 105 16.34 12.95 -2.68
N LEU A 106 16.36 11.61 -2.78
CA LEU A 106 15.20 10.80 -2.48
C LEU A 106 14.86 10.84 -0.99
N ASN A 107 15.87 10.75 -0.12
CA ASN A 107 15.66 10.85 1.32
C ASN A 107 15.03 12.20 1.68
N ARG A 108 15.57 13.30 1.15
CA ARG A 108 15.00 14.65 1.33
C ARG A 108 13.55 14.73 0.88
N ALA A 109 13.22 14.15 -0.28
CA ALA A 109 11.85 14.14 -0.78
C ALA A 109 10.90 13.33 0.13
N ILE A 110 11.36 12.18 0.66
CA ILE A 110 10.60 11.38 1.63
C ILE A 110 10.39 12.15 2.93
N GLU A 111 11.43 12.81 3.46
CA GLU A 111 11.39 13.62 4.68
C GLU A 111 10.44 14.82 4.53
N GLU A 112 10.59 15.62 3.47
CA GLU A 112 9.73 16.77 3.19
C GLU A 112 8.25 16.36 3.11
N ARG A 113 7.96 15.24 2.43
CA ARG A 113 6.60 14.72 2.34
C ARG A 113 6.07 14.24 3.69
N ASN A 114 6.88 13.54 4.46
CA ASN A 114 6.50 13.03 5.79
C ASN A 114 6.26 14.19 6.78
N ALA A 115 7.08 15.25 6.73
CA ALA A 115 6.89 16.47 7.51
C ALA A 115 5.57 17.18 7.17
N ASN A 116 5.24 17.27 5.87
CA ASN A 116 3.94 17.81 5.42
C ASN A 116 2.75 16.98 5.91
N ARG A 117 2.94 15.66 6.11
CA ARG A 117 1.90 14.76 6.64
C ARG A 117 1.75 14.86 8.16
N ALA A 118 2.84 15.06 8.90
CA ALA A 118 2.79 15.34 10.34
C ALA A 118 1.98 16.63 10.62
N ASN A 119 2.10 17.64 9.75
CA ASN A 119 1.30 18.87 9.81
C ASN A 119 -0.20 18.66 9.46
N LEU A 120 -0.55 17.55 8.80
CA LEU A 120 -1.93 17.13 8.49
C LEU A 120 -2.53 16.19 9.56
N SER A 121 -1.87 16.02 10.71
CA SER A 121 -2.40 15.31 11.90
C SER A 121 -3.55 16.07 12.60
N LEU A 122 -4.38 16.74 11.82
CA LEU A 122 -5.62 17.44 12.17
C LEU A 122 -6.77 16.49 12.56
N PHE A 123 -6.53 15.17 12.63
CA PHE A 123 -7.56 14.16 12.91
C PHE A 123 -7.19 13.12 13.98
N GLY A 124 -6.13 13.34 14.77
CA GLY A 124 -5.85 12.54 15.98
C GLY A 124 -5.47 11.07 15.75
N ALA A 125 -5.12 10.68 14.53
CA ALA A 125 -4.58 9.34 14.26
C ALA A 125 -3.07 9.32 14.59
N ASP A 126 -2.68 8.39 15.48
CA ASP A 126 -1.28 8.14 15.80
C ASP A 126 -0.57 7.56 14.57
N VAL A 127 0.19 8.41 13.88
CA VAL A 127 1.00 8.04 12.71
C VAL A 127 2.45 7.73 13.09
N SER A 128 2.77 7.56 14.38
CA SER A 128 4.11 7.24 14.86
C SER A 128 4.65 5.90 14.33
N PHE A 129 3.78 5.02 13.86
CA PHE A 129 4.15 3.76 13.17
C PHE A 129 4.67 3.98 11.75
N LEU A 130 4.50 5.18 11.16
CA LEU A 130 5.40 5.69 10.11
C LEU A 130 6.78 6.00 10.71
N GLY A 131 7.20 5.20 11.69
CA GLY A 131 8.44 5.29 12.42
C GLY A 131 9.52 5.48 11.39
N GLN A 132 10.38 6.45 11.69
CA GLN A 132 11.43 6.97 10.84
C GLN A 132 12.21 5.80 10.25
N HIS A 133 11.79 5.34 9.06
CA HIS A 133 12.47 4.28 8.35
C HIS A 133 13.84 4.84 8.01
N ASP A 134 14.88 4.11 8.38
CA ASP A 134 16.24 4.50 8.07
C ASP A 134 16.50 4.23 6.58
N THR A 135 16.16 5.21 5.75
CA THR A 135 16.35 5.15 4.30
C THR A 135 17.82 5.11 3.90
N SER A 136 18.78 5.29 4.83
CA SER A 136 20.20 5.08 4.52
C SER A 136 20.54 3.59 4.37
N LYS A 137 19.65 2.70 4.85
CA LYS A 137 19.82 1.25 4.77
C LYS A 137 19.07 0.67 3.58
N PRO A 138 19.42 -0.54 3.13
CA PRO A 138 18.74 -1.17 2.01
C PRO A 138 17.26 -1.48 2.32
N PHE A 139 16.38 -1.21 1.36
CA PHE A 139 14.94 -1.43 1.54
C PHE A 139 14.20 -1.80 0.24
N LEU A 140 13.03 -2.40 0.42
CA LEU A 140 11.97 -2.44 -0.59
C LEU A 140 10.87 -1.45 -0.22
N TRP A 141 10.18 -0.92 -1.22
CA TRP A 141 9.05 -0.02 -1.00
C TRP A 141 7.89 -0.30 -1.96
N TYR A 142 6.66 -0.10 -1.47
CA TYR A 142 5.44 -0.13 -2.27
C TYR A 142 4.41 0.92 -1.81
N PRO A 143 3.60 1.50 -2.71
CA PRO A 143 2.63 2.52 -2.34
C PRO A 143 1.49 1.93 -1.51
N ALA A 144 1.05 2.69 -0.52
CA ALA A 144 -0.03 2.30 0.40
C ALA A 144 -1.42 2.55 -0.20
N ARG A 145 -1.47 3.14 -1.40
CA ARG A 145 -2.70 3.46 -2.13
C ARG A 145 -2.45 3.33 -3.63
N PRO A 146 -3.49 3.20 -4.47
CA PRO A 146 -3.33 3.27 -5.92
C PRO A 146 -2.57 4.53 -6.33
N ALA A 147 -1.57 4.35 -7.19
CA ALA A 147 -0.71 5.41 -7.67
C ALA A 147 -0.41 5.19 -9.14
N ALA A 148 -0.31 6.28 -9.89
CA ALA A 148 0.07 6.24 -11.30
C ALA A 148 1.53 5.84 -11.51
N GLN A 149 2.37 5.98 -10.47
CA GLN A 149 3.79 5.67 -10.51
C GLN A 149 4.26 5.12 -9.16
N VAL A 150 5.24 4.22 -9.20
CA VAL A 150 5.97 3.71 -8.04
C VAL A 150 7.17 4.62 -7.78
N ASP A 151 6.94 5.66 -6.97
CA ASP A 151 7.97 6.60 -6.54
C ASP A 151 7.81 6.89 -5.02
N PRO A 152 8.75 6.44 -4.18
CA PRO A 152 8.71 6.67 -2.73
C PRO A 152 8.78 8.15 -2.34
N GLY A 153 9.36 9.03 -3.17
CA GLY A 153 9.39 10.47 -2.93
C GLY A 153 8.04 11.13 -3.19
N ALA A 154 7.31 10.67 -4.21
CA ALA A 154 6.04 11.28 -4.62
C ALA A 154 4.81 10.73 -3.88
N VAL A 155 4.81 9.45 -3.48
CA VAL A 155 3.61 8.76 -3.00
C VAL A 155 3.85 8.08 -1.66
N PRO A 156 2.93 8.17 -0.67
CA PRO A 156 3.06 7.44 0.57
C PRO A 156 3.00 5.93 0.37
N GLY A 157 3.80 5.21 1.15
CA GLY A 157 3.90 3.76 1.04
C GLY A 157 4.52 3.10 2.25
N VAL A 158 4.68 1.79 2.13
CA VAL A 158 5.21 0.90 3.16
C VAL A 158 6.63 0.51 2.75
N PHE A 159 7.53 0.60 3.73
CA PHE A 159 8.91 0.15 3.61
C PHE A 159 9.05 -1.27 4.16
N ILE A 160 9.94 -2.04 3.55
CA ILE A 160 10.38 -3.34 4.04
C ILE A 160 11.90 -3.28 4.15
N ASP A 161 12.39 -3.17 5.38
CA ASP A 161 13.80 -3.08 5.71
C ASP A 161 14.48 -4.41 5.36
N LEU A 162 15.65 -4.35 4.73
CA LEU A 162 16.46 -5.53 4.43
C LEU A 162 17.53 -5.71 5.52
N ASP A 163 17.06 -5.79 6.76
CA ASP A 163 17.83 -5.87 8.01
C ASP A 163 18.79 -7.07 8.13
N PHE A 164 18.64 -8.07 7.28
CA PHE A 164 19.55 -9.21 7.18
C PHE A 164 20.87 -8.91 6.48
N VAL A 165 21.01 -7.71 5.90
CA VAL A 165 22.32 -7.21 5.46
C VAL A 165 23.02 -6.69 6.71
N GLU A 166 23.84 -7.54 7.32
CA GLU A 166 24.68 -7.14 8.45
C GLU A 166 25.52 -5.93 8.03
N GLU A 167 25.53 -4.88 8.85
CA GLU A 167 26.52 -3.82 8.72
C GLU A 167 27.88 -4.52 8.81
N LYS A 168 28.65 -4.53 7.71
CA LYS A 168 30.06 -4.88 7.82
C LYS A 168 30.61 -3.92 8.85
N GLU A 169 30.98 -4.43 10.03
CA GLU A 169 31.87 -3.71 10.93
C GLU A 169 32.98 -3.16 10.05
N THR A 170 32.99 -1.84 9.88
CA THR A 170 34.14 -1.17 9.31
C THR A 170 35.26 -1.55 10.25
N ASP A 171 36.13 -2.47 9.81
CA ASP A 171 37.41 -2.75 10.44
C ASP A 171 38.04 -1.38 10.71
N LEU A 172 37.95 -0.94 11.97
CA LEU A 172 38.71 0.20 12.43
C LEU A 172 40.17 -0.17 12.15
N PRO A 173 40.92 0.63 11.38
CA PRO A 173 42.32 0.32 11.15
C PRO A 173 43.01 0.42 12.51
N GLY A 174 43.26 -0.75 13.10
CA GLY A 174 44.15 -0.88 14.24
C GLY A 174 45.54 -0.53 13.79
N THR A 175 45.99 0.69 14.12
CA THR A 175 47.40 1.06 14.28
C THR A 175 47.52 2.24 15.20
#